data_AF-A0A938SJZ5-F1
#
_entry.id   AF-A0A938SJZ5-F1
#
_cell.length_a   1.000
_cell.length_b   1.000
_cell.length_c   1.000
_cell.angle_alpha   90.00
_cell.angle_beta   90.00
_cell.angle_gamma   90.00
#
_symmetry.space_group_name_H-M   'P 1'
#
loop_
_entity.id
_entity.type
_entity.pdbx_description
1 polymer ?
#
loop_
_entity_poly.entity_id
_entity_poly.type
_entity_poly.pdbx_seq_one_letter_code
_entity_poly.pdbx_strand_id
1 'polypeptide(L)'
;MATKSNRNKRRAGKTSGASGLFDLVRRNLEKGNSKQALKDARVCYRQEPTAEHRRYLEFALIQRSQQLEQHRLREEARRVAQELLDLGPLEPSVQAAFPDLLLSLGMFDRVRDDAMPSAAGQRTDWEAKAADVAVRNPQDAPASMAGCRATAMQIRAALERLHAGAAEQALAAVAAIPRSSPFADWVLFVRGLAAYYEQDAARMSANWDRLDPNRLAARIARPLACLVDGTTPSKTDSRVQAGLRKLYRALPGASVLISLEALNSCLASDDWR
;
A
#
# COMPACT_ATOMS: atom_id res chain seq x y z
N MET A 1 5.56 22.94 -62.33
CA MET A 1 6.47 22.41 -61.30
C MET A 1 5.67 22.04 -60.05
N ALA A 2 5.80 20.77 -59.62
CA ALA A 2 5.45 20.16 -58.34
C ALA A 2 4.01 20.26 -57.79
N THR A 3 3.19 19.27 -58.14
CA THR A 3 1.94 18.90 -57.45
C THR A 3 2.23 18.21 -56.12
N LYS A 4 1.68 18.74 -55.01
CA LYS A 4 1.79 18.14 -53.67
C LYS A 4 0.82 16.95 -53.55
N SER A 5 1.38 15.75 -53.58
CA SER A 5 0.67 14.48 -53.37
C SER A 5 0.27 14.31 -51.90
N ASN A 6 -1.03 14.36 -51.64
CA ASN A 6 -1.60 14.19 -50.31
C ASN A 6 -1.78 12.69 -50.01
N ARG A 7 -0.79 12.08 -49.35
CA ARG A 7 -0.80 10.65 -49.00
C ARG A 7 -1.67 10.41 -47.77
N ASN A 8 -2.98 10.29 -48.02
CA ASN A 8 -3.95 9.89 -47.01
C ASN A 8 -3.75 8.40 -46.68
N LYS A 9 -2.97 8.12 -45.62
CA LYS A 9 -2.68 6.76 -45.13
C LYS A 9 -3.94 6.22 -44.45
N ARG A 10 -4.84 5.62 -45.25
CA ARG A 10 -5.96 4.79 -44.80
C ARG A 10 -5.43 3.74 -43.81
N ARG A 11 -5.68 3.95 -42.52
CA ARG A 11 -5.56 2.90 -41.51
C ARG A 11 -6.63 1.87 -41.85
N ALA A 12 -6.20 0.75 -42.44
CA ALA A 12 -7.04 -0.42 -42.61
C ALA A 12 -7.61 -0.81 -41.24
N GLY A 13 -8.90 -0.59 -41.06
CA GLY A 13 -9.67 -1.15 -39.97
C GLY A 13 -9.69 -2.66 -40.16
N LYS A 14 -8.64 -3.33 -39.67
CA LYS A 14 -8.65 -4.76 -39.49
C LYS A 14 -9.58 -5.00 -38.30
N THR A 15 -10.84 -5.29 -38.59
CA THR A 15 -11.76 -5.96 -37.67
C THR A 15 -11.11 -7.28 -37.29
N SER A 16 -10.20 -7.24 -36.31
CA SER A 16 -9.80 -8.43 -35.59
C SER A 16 -11.07 -9.00 -35.01
N GLY A 17 -11.50 -10.17 -35.51
CA GLY A 17 -12.64 -10.89 -34.92
C GLY A 17 -12.43 -11.10 -33.42
N ALA A 18 -13.48 -11.54 -32.71
CA ALA A 18 -13.47 -11.71 -31.25
C ALA A 18 -12.22 -12.44 -30.73
N SER A 19 -11.76 -13.48 -31.45
CA SER A 19 -10.51 -14.21 -31.15
C SER A 19 -9.25 -13.33 -31.15
N GLY A 20 -9.14 -12.34 -32.07
CA GLY A 20 -8.01 -11.43 -32.10
C GLY A 20 -8.04 -10.38 -30.99
N LEU A 21 -9.23 -10.00 -30.50
CA LEU A 21 -9.35 -9.10 -29.35
C LEU A 21 -8.95 -9.81 -28.06
N PHE A 22 -9.31 -11.08 -27.90
CA PHE A 22 -8.93 -11.88 -26.75
C PHE A 22 -7.40 -12.03 -26.62
N ASP A 23 -6.69 -12.29 -27.72
CA ASP A 23 -5.23 -12.33 -27.73
C ASP A 23 -4.59 -10.98 -27.35
N LEU A 24 -5.22 -9.86 -27.71
CA LEU A 24 -4.77 -8.53 -27.32
C LEU A 24 -4.94 -8.29 -25.82
N VAL A 25 -6.05 -8.74 -25.22
CA VAL A 25 -6.26 -8.67 -23.77
C VAL A 25 -5.13 -9.38 -23.03
N ARG A 26 -4.85 -10.64 -23.41
CA ARG A 26 -3.78 -11.44 -22.80
C ARG A 26 -2.42 -10.74 -22.90
N ARG A 27 -2.04 -10.29 -24.09
CA ARG A 27 -0.78 -9.55 -24.30
C ARG A 27 -0.71 -8.26 -23.49
N ASN A 28 -1.82 -7.54 -23.35
CA ASN A 28 -1.84 -6.31 -22.56
C ASN A 28 -1.73 -6.57 -21.06
N LEU A 29 -2.31 -7.66 -20.55
CA LEU A 29 -2.13 -8.09 -19.16
C LEU A 29 -0.69 -8.51 -18.88
N GLU A 30 -0.07 -9.30 -19.76
CA GLU A 30 1.34 -9.69 -19.65
C GLU A 30 2.28 -8.48 -19.64
N LYS A 31 1.96 -7.45 -20.43
CA LYS A 31 2.72 -6.18 -20.48
C LYS A 31 2.42 -5.24 -19.31
N GLY A 32 1.47 -5.56 -18.42
CA GLY A 32 1.03 -4.66 -17.35
C GLY A 32 0.23 -3.44 -17.82
N ASN A 33 -0.24 -3.43 -19.07
CA ASN A 33 -1.06 -2.36 -19.66
C ASN A 33 -2.54 -2.50 -19.23
N SER A 34 -2.80 -2.49 -17.92
CA SER A 34 -4.10 -2.85 -17.34
C SER A 34 -5.27 -1.96 -17.83
N LYS A 35 -5.02 -0.67 -18.13
CA LYS A 35 -6.05 0.23 -18.68
C LYS A 35 -6.57 -0.25 -20.04
N GLN A 36 -5.67 -0.62 -20.94
CA GLN A 36 -6.05 -1.08 -22.27
C GLN A 36 -6.59 -2.51 -22.20
N ALA A 37 -5.97 -3.39 -21.39
CA ALA A 37 -6.47 -4.73 -21.13
C ALA A 37 -7.93 -4.72 -20.64
N LEU A 38 -8.27 -3.85 -19.67
CA LEU A 38 -9.64 -3.74 -19.15
C LEU A 38 -10.62 -3.26 -20.22
N LYS A 39 -10.23 -2.28 -21.04
CA LYS A 39 -11.07 -1.80 -22.14
C LYS A 39 -11.37 -2.93 -23.13
N ASP A 40 -10.34 -3.66 -23.55
CA ASP A 40 -10.47 -4.74 -24.52
C ASP A 40 -11.25 -5.93 -23.94
N ALA A 41 -11.02 -6.26 -22.65
CA ALA A 41 -11.72 -7.35 -21.96
C ALA A 41 -13.23 -7.07 -21.83
N ARG A 42 -13.63 -5.82 -21.54
CA ARG A 42 -15.04 -5.41 -21.51
C ARG A 42 -15.71 -5.58 -22.88
N VAL A 43 -14.99 -5.29 -23.97
CA VAL A 43 -15.52 -5.48 -25.33
C VAL A 43 -15.64 -6.96 -25.65
N CYS A 44 -14.63 -7.77 -25.34
CA CYS A 44 -14.66 -9.22 -25.56
C CYS A 44 -15.83 -9.89 -24.83
N TYR A 45 -15.97 -9.60 -23.53
CA TYR A 45 -17.04 -10.19 -22.71
C TYR A 45 -18.44 -9.76 -23.16
N ARG A 46 -18.60 -8.53 -23.65
CA ARG A 46 -19.88 -8.04 -24.20
C ARG A 46 -20.25 -8.73 -25.50
N GLN A 47 -19.26 -9.04 -26.35
CA GLN A 47 -19.49 -9.72 -27.62
C GLN A 47 -19.81 -11.20 -27.41
N GLU A 48 -19.04 -11.86 -26.55
CA GLU A 48 -19.17 -13.29 -26.28
C GLU A 48 -18.98 -13.55 -24.77
N PRO A 49 -20.04 -13.71 -23.97
CA PRO A 49 -19.94 -13.90 -22.52
C PRO A 49 -19.57 -15.35 -22.17
N THR A 50 -18.36 -15.78 -22.54
CA THR A 50 -17.81 -17.09 -22.21
C THR A 50 -17.13 -17.08 -20.83
N ALA A 51 -16.93 -18.26 -20.23
CA ALA A 51 -16.22 -18.38 -18.96
C ALA A 51 -14.77 -17.85 -19.05
N GLU A 52 -14.10 -18.08 -20.19
CA GLU A 52 -12.75 -17.55 -20.43
C GLU A 52 -12.75 -16.02 -20.52
N HIS A 53 -13.67 -15.42 -21.28
CA HIS A 53 -13.75 -13.97 -21.39
C HIS A 53 -14.05 -13.30 -20.04
N ARG A 54 -14.89 -13.94 -19.22
CA ARG A 54 -15.14 -13.51 -17.83
C ARG A 54 -13.86 -13.56 -17.00
N ARG A 55 -13.12 -14.67 -17.02
CA ARG A 55 -11.85 -14.82 -16.30
C ARG A 55 -10.86 -13.70 -16.62
N TYR A 56 -10.69 -13.37 -17.90
CA TYR A 56 -9.80 -12.28 -18.32
C TYR A 56 -10.31 -10.89 -17.93
N LEU A 57 -11.63 -10.70 -17.91
CA LEU A 57 -12.24 -9.47 -17.37
C LEU A 57 -11.95 -9.31 -15.87
N GLU A 58 -12.12 -10.39 -15.09
CA GLU A 58 -11.80 -10.41 -13.65
C GLU A 58 -10.33 -10.06 -13.41
N PHE A 59 -9.40 -10.68 -14.16
CA PHE A 59 -7.98 -10.34 -14.11
C PHE A 59 -7.68 -8.88 -14.46
N ALA A 60 -8.32 -8.34 -15.50
CA ALA A 60 -8.11 -6.96 -15.90
C ALA A 60 -8.65 -5.97 -14.86
N LEU A 61 -9.79 -6.28 -14.22
CA LEU A 61 -10.38 -5.46 -13.15
C LEU A 61 -9.48 -5.43 -11.91
N ILE A 62 -8.99 -6.58 -11.43
CA ILE A 62 -8.13 -6.63 -10.24
C ILE A 62 -6.78 -5.95 -10.50
N GLN A 63 -6.13 -6.21 -11.64
CA GLN A 63 -4.86 -5.57 -11.98
C GLN A 63 -5.02 -4.05 -12.14
N ARG A 64 -6.10 -3.60 -12.77
CA ARG A 64 -6.35 -2.16 -12.93
C ARG A 64 -6.60 -1.47 -11.58
N SER A 65 -7.36 -2.10 -10.70
CA SER A 65 -7.62 -1.58 -9.35
C SER A 65 -6.33 -1.47 -8.53
N GLN A 66 -5.49 -2.51 -8.55
CA GLN A 66 -4.18 -2.50 -7.89
C GLN A 66 -3.26 -1.42 -8.47
N GLN A 67 -3.22 -1.25 -9.80
CA GLN A 67 -2.42 -0.20 -10.43
C GLN A 67 -2.90 1.21 -10.01
N LEU A 68 -4.22 1.44 -9.97
CA LEU A 68 -4.79 2.71 -9.52
C LEU A 68 -4.45 2.99 -8.05
N GLU A 69 -4.49 1.97 -7.18
CA GLU A 69 -4.08 2.08 -5.79
C GLU A 69 -2.60 2.49 -5.65
N GLN A 70 -1.71 1.85 -6.43
CA GLN A 70 -0.27 2.18 -6.47
C GLN A 70 -0.02 3.63 -6.90
N HIS A 71 -0.83 4.16 -7.81
CA HIS A 71 -0.80 5.56 -8.24
C HIS A 71 -1.60 6.52 -7.33
N ARG A 72 -2.11 6.05 -6.19
CA ARG A 72 -2.91 6.83 -5.23
C ARG A 72 -4.22 7.39 -5.78
N LEU A 73 -4.73 6.85 -6.89
CA LEU A 73 -6.02 7.22 -7.49
C LEU A 73 -7.15 6.41 -6.83
N ARG A 74 -7.37 6.66 -5.54
CA ARG A 74 -8.17 5.79 -4.66
C ARG A 74 -9.64 5.70 -5.09
N GLU A 75 -10.27 6.81 -5.44
CA GLU A 75 -11.68 6.82 -5.84
C GLU A 75 -11.91 6.07 -7.17
N GLU A 76 -10.98 6.18 -8.11
CA GLU A 76 -11.02 5.38 -9.33
C GLU A 76 -10.82 3.90 -9.04
N ALA A 77 -9.86 3.56 -8.16
CA ALA A 77 -9.62 2.18 -7.74
C ALA A 77 -10.87 1.57 -7.08
N ARG A 78 -11.55 2.33 -6.22
CA ARG A 78 -12.81 1.92 -5.58
C ARG A 78 -13.91 1.63 -6.60
N ARG A 79 -14.05 2.47 -7.64
CA ARG A 79 -15.02 2.25 -8.72
C ARG A 79 -14.74 0.95 -9.49
N VAL A 80 -13.49 0.71 -9.88
CA VAL A 80 -13.11 -0.51 -10.61
C VAL A 80 -13.24 -1.76 -9.72
N ALA A 81 -12.88 -1.67 -8.44
CA ALA A 81 -13.07 -2.75 -7.48
C ALA A 81 -14.56 -3.03 -7.22
N GLN A 82 -15.41 -2.00 -7.22
CA GLN A 82 -16.86 -2.18 -7.12
C GLN A 82 -17.42 -2.95 -8.31
N GLU A 83 -16.97 -2.66 -9.53
CA GLU A 83 -17.38 -3.45 -10.71
C GLU A 83 -17.00 -4.94 -10.57
N LEU A 84 -15.82 -5.24 -10.01
CA LEU A 84 -15.42 -6.62 -9.74
C LEU A 84 -16.27 -7.28 -8.64
N LEU A 85 -16.65 -6.51 -7.62
CA LEU A 85 -17.53 -6.97 -6.56
C LEU A 85 -18.93 -7.29 -7.12
N ASP A 86 -19.49 -6.40 -7.94
CA ASP A 86 -20.79 -6.57 -8.59
C ASP A 86 -20.80 -7.77 -9.55
N LEU A 87 -19.67 -8.02 -10.22
CA LEU A 87 -19.50 -9.20 -11.08
C LEU A 87 -19.47 -10.51 -10.27
N GLY A 88 -18.95 -10.47 -9.04
CA GLY A 88 -18.70 -11.64 -8.19
C GLY A 88 -17.53 -12.47 -8.72
N PRO A 89 -16.30 -12.33 -8.18
CA PRO A 89 -15.13 -13.02 -8.71
C PRO A 89 -15.29 -14.55 -8.60
N LEU A 90 -15.06 -15.26 -9.70
CA LEU A 90 -15.09 -16.73 -9.75
C LEU A 90 -13.70 -17.34 -9.89
N GLU A 91 -12.77 -16.61 -10.49
CA GLU A 91 -11.41 -17.09 -10.68
C GLU A 91 -10.69 -17.21 -9.32
N PRO A 92 -10.15 -18.39 -8.95
CA PRO A 92 -9.57 -18.62 -7.62
C PRO A 92 -8.42 -17.66 -7.26
N SER A 93 -7.59 -17.32 -8.24
CA SER A 93 -6.49 -16.39 -8.04
C SER A 93 -6.96 -14.95 -7.79
N VAL A 94 -8.08 -14.55 -8.40
CA VAL A 94 -8.74 -13.26 -8.15
C VAL A 94 -9.41 -13.29 -6.79
N GLN A 95 -10.16 -14.35 -6.46
CA GLN A 95 -10.81 -14.54 -5.16
C GLN A 95 -9.80 -14.48 -4.00
N ALA A 96 -8.62 -15.08 -4.16
CA ALA A 96 -7.57 -15.04 -3.15
C ALA A 96 -6.98 -13.63 -2.93
N ALA A 97 -6.82 -12.84 -3.98
CA ALA A 97 -6.19 -11.51 -3.92
C ALA A 97 -7.17 -10.36 -3.63
N PHE A 98 -8.46 -10.56 -3.89
CA PHE A 98 -9.46 -9.50 -3.83
C PHE A 98 -9.73 -8.95 -2.43
N PRO A 99 -9.79 -9.75 -1.35
CA PRO A 99 -10.00 -9.24 0.01
C PRO A 99 -8.90 -8.29 0.47
N ASP A 100 -7.64 -8.58 0.15
CA ASP A 100 -6.50 -7.70 0.45
C ASP A 100 -6.62 -6.35 -0.27
N LEU A 101 -7.08 -6.35 -1.52
CA LEU A 101 -7.37 -5.13 -2.28
C LEU A 101 -8.54 -4.33 -1.67
N LEU A 102 -9.64 -5.00 -1.31
CA LEU A 102 -10.79 -4.33 -0.70
C LEU A 102 -10.40 -3.71 0.64
N LEU A 103 -9.57 -4.41 1.42
CA LEU A 103 -9.02 -3.88 2.66
C LEU A 103 -8.15 -2.64 2.42
N SER A 104 -7.24 -2.68 1.43
CA SER A 104 -6.37 -1.53 1.11
C SER A 104 -7.16 -0.30 0.65
N LEU A 105 -8.31 -0.52 0.01
CA LEU A 105 -9.24 0.50 -0.47
C LEU A 105 -10.29 0.94 0.58
N GLY A 106 -10.36 0.31 1.76
CA GLY A 106 -11.36 0.63 2.78
C GLY A 106 -12.77 0.23 2.36
N MET A 107 -12.90 -0.85 1.60
CA MET A 107 -14.16 -1.43 1.11
C MET A 107 -14.41 -2.83 1.72
N PHE A 108 -13.69 -3.18 2.78
CA PHE A 108 -13.67 -4.53 3.34
C PHE A 108 -15.05 -5.01 3.82
N ASP A 109 -15.89 -4.11 4.34
CA ASP A 109 -17.26 -4.46 4.78
C ASP A 109 -18.20 -4.88 3.64
N ARG A 110 -17.76 -4.72 2.38
CA ARG A 110 -18.51 -5.19 1.22
C ARG A 110 -18.14 -6.62 0.81
N VAL A 111 -17.12 -7.22 1.45
CA VAL A 111 -16.82 -8.64 1.31
C VAL A 111 -17.99 -9.42 1.88
N ARG A 112 -18.54 -10.34 1.10
CA ARG A 112 -19.58 -11.25 1.59
C ARG A 112 -19.00 -12.22 2.61
N ASP A 113 -19.80 -12.62 3.60
CA ASP A 113 -19.35 -13.52 4.67
C ASP A 113 -18.78 -14.86 4.17
N ASP A 114 -19.21 -15.33 2.99
CA ASP A 114 -18.72 -16.56 2.34
C ASP A 114 -17.33 -16.39 1.69
N ALA A 115 -16.90 -15.16 1.42
CA ALA A 115 -15.56 -14.84 0.93
C ALA A 115 -14.57 -14.54 2.06
N MET A 116 -15.03 -14.58 3.32
CA MET A 116 -14.16 -14.43 4.48
C MET A 116 -13.44 -15.76 4.80
N PRO A 117 -12.19 -15.70 5.28
CA PRO A 117 -11.39 -16.86 5.57
C PRO A 117 -11.98 -17.56 6.77
N SER A 118 -12.30 -18.83 6.61
CA SER A 118 -12.82 -19.67 7.68
C SER A 118 -11.71 -20.15 8.63
N ALA A 119 -10.46 -20.19 8.16
CA ALA A 119 -9.33 -20.62 8.96
C ALA A 119 -8.90 -19.54 9.97
N ALA A 120 -8.83 -19.90 11.25
CA ALA A 120 -8.49 -18.99 12.34
C ALA A 120 -7.20 -18.19 12.11
N GLY A 121 -6.16 -18.80 11.52
CA GLY A 121 -4.90 -18.11 11.23
C GLY A 121 -5.04 -16.98 10.19
N GLN A 122 -5.76 -17.25 9.09
CA GLN A 122 -5.99 -16.25 8.04
C GLN A 122 -6.83 -15.08 8.54
N ARG A 123 -7.78 -15.36 9.45
CA ARG A 123 -8.58 -14.31 10.11
C ARG A 123 -7.70 -13.37 10.93
N THR A 124 -6.78 -13.91 11.74
CA THR A 124 -5.84 -13.12 12.53
C THR A 124 -4.95 -12.23 11.65
N ASP A 125 -4.46 -12.78 10.52
CA ASP A 125 -3.62 -12.02 9.57
C ASP A 125 -4.38 -10.83 8.98
N TRP A 126 -5.67 -11.02 8.65
CA TRP A 126 -6.51 -9.96 8.10
C TRP A 126 -6.90 -8.91 9.13
N GLU A 127 -7.18 -9.32 10.36
CA GLU A 127 -7.42 -8.39 11.48
C GLU A 127 -6.17 -7.52 11.74
N ALA A 128 -4.97 -8.10 11.66
CA ALA A 128 -3.71 -7.35 11.77
C ALA A 128 -3.51 -6.36 10.60
N LYS A 129 -3.75 -6.78 9.35
CA LYS A 129 -3.73 -5.89 8.18
C LYS A 129 -4.77 -4.78 8.29
N ALA A 130 -5.95 -5.09 8.81
CA ALA A 130 -7.03 -4.13 8.99
C ALA A 130 -6.67 -3.08 10.04
N ALA A 131 -6.04 -3.50 11.14
CA ALA A 131 -5.46 -2.60 12.11
C ALA A 131 -4.42 -1.66 11.48
N ASP A 132 -3.53 -2.16 10.62
CA ASP A 132 -2.54 -1.32 9.90
C ASP A 132 -3.22 -0.28 9.01
N VAL A 133 -4.26 -0.67 8.25
CA VAL A 133 -5.04 0.25 7.43
C VAL A 133 -5.77 1.27 8.29
N ALA A 134 -6.37 0.86 9.41
CA ALA A 134 -7.11 1.73 10.31
C ALA A 134 -6.21 2.76 11.00
N VAL A 135 -5.01 2.38 11.45
CA VAL A 135 -4.05 3.35 12.02
C VAL A 135 -3.62 4.35 10.96
N ARG A 136 -3.36 3.91 9.72
CA ARG A 136 -2.99 4.79 8.61
C ARG A 136 -4.12 5.75 8.25
N ASN A 137 -5.34 5.24 8.11
CA ASN A 137 -6.55 5.96 7.73
C ASN A 137 -7.76 5.47 8.56
N PRO A 138 -8.09 6.11 9.69
CA PRO A 138 -9.18 5.65 10.57
C PRO A 138 -10.55 5.59 9.91
N GLN A 139 -10.78 6.43 8.89
CA GLN A 139 -12.03 6.45 8.14
C GLN A 139 -12.26 5.19 7.31
N ASP A 140 -11.18 4.50 6.94
CA ASP A 140 -11.20 3.26 6.15
C ASP A 140 -11.26 2.00 7.03
N ALA A 141 -11.33 2.17 8.35
CA ALA A 141 -11.46 1.05 9.27
C ALA A 141 -12.78 0.28 9.01
N PRO A 142 -12.72 -1.05 8.81
CA PRO A 142 -13.92 -1.86 8.57
C PRO A 142 -14.92 -1.71 9.73
N ALA A 143 -16.17 -1.40 9.41
CA ALA A 143 -17.28 -1.33 10.36
C ALA A 143 -17.64 -2.70 10.96
N SER A 144 -17.41 -3.78 10.21
CA SER A 144 -17.55 -5.18 10.64
C SER A 144 -16.61 -5.54 11.81
N MET A 145 -15.50 -4.82 11.97
CA MET A 145 -14.56 -5.02 13.06
C MET A 145 -14.85 -4.07 14.22
N ALA A 146 -15.69 -4.52 15.15
CA ALA A 146 -16.09 -3.74 16.33
C ALA A 146 -14.87 -3.19 17.09
N GLY A 147 -14.89 -1.90 17.40
CA GLY A 147 -13.81 -1.23 18.15
C GLY A 147 -12.52 -0.97 17.37
N CYS A 148 -12.37 -1.47 16.13
CA CYS A 148 -11.17 -1.27 15.31
C CYS A 148 -10.87 0.22 15.08
N ARG A 149 -11.89 0.98 14.66
CA ARG A 149 -11.78 2.44 14.45
C ARG A 149 -11.37 3.18 15.73
N ALA A 150 -12.03 2.88 16.86
CA ALA A 150 -11.76 3.52 18.14
C ALA A 150 -10.32 3.24 18.63
N THR A 151 -9.89 1.98 18.53
CA THR A 151 -8.52 1.56 18.91
C THR A 151 -7.48 2.19 17.99
N ALA A 152 -7.74 2.26 16.69
CA ALA A 152 -6.86 2.95 15.75
C ALA A 152 -6.72 4.45 16.07
N MET A 153 -7.82 5.13 16.43
CA MET A 153 -7.79 6.52 16.88
C MET A 153 -7.00 6.68 18.18
N GLN A 154 -7.13 5.74 19.12
CA GLN A 154 -6.37 5.73 20.37
C GLN A 154 -4.86 5.61 20.11
N ILE A 155 -4.43 4.73 19.20
CA ILE A 155 -3.03 4.62 18.76
C ILE A 155 -2.54 5.93 18.14
N ARG A 156 -3.32 6.54 17.24
CA ARG A 156 -2.94 7.81 16.61
C ARG A 156 -2.80 8.95 17.62
N ALA A 157 -3.74 9.06 18.55
CA ALA A 157 -3.68 10.05 19.62
C ALA A 157 -2.44 9.82 20.52
N ALA A 158 -2.03 8.57 20.76
CA ALA A 158 -0.79 8.29 21.48
C ALA A 158 0.45 8.72 20.69
N LEU A 159 0.49 8.51 19.36
CA LEU A 159 1.58 8.99 18.51
C LEU A 159 1.67 10.52 18.49
N GLU A 160 0.54 11.22 18.43
CA GLU A 160 0.48 12.68 18.51
C GLU A 160 0.98 13.20 19.86
N ARG A 161 0.61 12.55 20.97
CA ARG A 161 1.11 12.87 22.32
C ARG A 161 2.62 12.65 22.45
N LEU A 162 3.16 11.56 21.89
CA LEU A 162 4.61 11.34 21.87
C LEU A 162 5.32 12.46 21.12
N HIS A 163 4.81 12.84 19.95
CA HIS A 163 5.37 13.94 19.19
C HIS A 163 5.33 15.28 19.96
N ALA A 164 4.30 15.49 20.77
CA ALA A 164 4.16 16.64 21.66
C ALA A 164 4.98 16.56 22.97
N GLY A 165 5.81 15.52 23.15
CA GLY A 165 6.62 15.32 24.37
C GLY A 165 5.84 14.77 25.57
N ALA A 166 4.56 14.43 25.42
CA ALA A 166 3.71 13.88 26.48
C ALA A 166 3.79 12.34 26.54
N ALA A 167 5.00 11.79 26.73
CA ALA A 167 5.27 10.36 26.61
C ALA A 167 4.49 9.51 27.64
N GLU A 168 4.42 9.93 28.90
CA GLU A 168 3.68 9.21 29.94
C GLU A 168 2.19 9.05 29.58
N GLN A 169 1.57 10.12 29.08
CA GLN A 169 0.16 10.10 28.66
C GLN A 169 -0.06 9.20 27.45
N ALA A 170 0.89 9.18 26.50
CA ALA A 170 0.84 8.29 25.35
C ALA A 170 0.93 6.80 25.77
N LEU A 171 1.86 6.48 26.67
CA LEU A 171 2.06 5.12 27.19
C LEU A 171 0.85 4.65 28.01
N ALA A 172 0.31 5.52 28.88
CA ALA A 172 -0.90 5.24 29.62
C ALA A 172 -2.10 4.98 28.69
N ALA A 173 -2.24 5.78 27.62
CA ALA A 173 -3.31 5.60 26.65
C ALA A 173 -3.25 4.21 25.98
N VAL A 174 -2.07 3.73 25.58
CA VAL A 174 -1.97 2.41 24.91
C VAL A 174 -1.90 1.22 25.86
N ALA A 175 -1.70 1.43 27.16
CA ALA A 175 -1.62 0.36 28.16
C ALA A 175 -2.92 -0.45 28.30
N ALA A 176 -4.07 0.17 28.02
CA ALA A 176 -5.38 -0.47 28.05
C ALA A 176 -5.63 -1.44 26.89
N ILE A 177 -4.80 -1.42 25.83
CA ILE A 177 -4.97 -2.28 24.66
C ILE A 177 -4.41 -3.68 24.98
N PRO A 178 -5.21 -4.76 24.87
CA PRO A 178 -4.77 -6.11 25.18
C PRO A 178 -3.62 -6.58 24.29
N ARG A 179 -2.74 -7.44 24.81
CA ARG A 179 -1.63 -8.03 24.04
C ARG A 179 -2.08 -8.96 22.90
N SER A 180 -3.27 -9.53 23.00
CA SER A 180 -3.91 -10.34 21.95
C SER A 180 -4.61 -9.51 20.88
N SER A 181 -4.63 -8.17 21.02
CA SER A 181 -5.26 -7.29 20.04
C SER A 181 -4.51 -7.29 18.71
N PRO A 182 -5.20 -7.13 17.56
CA PRO A 182 -4.54 -6.93 16.27
C PRO A 182 -3.67 -5.65 16.22
N PHE A 183 -3.79 -4.78 17.21
CA PHE A 183 -2.98 -3.58 17.40
C PHE A 183 -1.71 -3.80 18.26
N ALA A 184 -1.39 -5.04 18.67
CA ALA A 184 -0.25 -5.31 19.55
C ALA A 184 1.10 -4.76 19.03
N ASP A 185 1.40 -4.94 17.74
CA ASP A 185 2.59 -4.36 17.10
C ASP A 185 2.60 -2.83 17.15
N TRP A 186 1.45 -2.18 17.01
CA TRP A 186 1.35 -0.73 17.14
C TRP A 186 1.62 -0.27 18.57
N VAL A 187 1.20 -1.03 19.58
CA VAL A 187 1.53 -0.76 20.98
C VAL A 187 3.04 -0.88 21.22
N LEU A 188 3.67 -1.94 20.70
CA LEU A 188 5.13 -2.11 20.75
C LEU A 188 5.86 -0.98 20.03
N PHE A 189 5.36 -0.56 18.86
CA PHE A 189 5.90 0.56 18.11
C PHE A 189 5.86 1.86 18.91
N VAL A 190 4.71 2.21 19.52
CA VAL A 190 4.56 3.40 20.39
C VAL A 190 5.54 3.35 21.56
N ARG A 191 5.71 2.20 22.21
CA ARG A 191 6.65 2.03 23.33
C ARG A 191 8.11 2.22 22.91
N GLY A 192 8.50 1.63 21.79
CA GLY A 192 9.84 1.81 21.26
C GLY A 192 10.08 3.24 20.77
N LEU A 193 9.06 3.92 20.23
CA LEU A 193 9.15 5.33 19.84
C LEU A 193 9.29 6.27 21.03
N ALA A 194 8.66 5.96 22.17
CA ALA A 194 8.90 6.69 23.42
C ALA A 194 10.36 6.55 23.88
N ALA A 195 10.89 5.33 23.90
CA ALA A 195 12.29 5.07 24.22
C ALA A 195 13.27 5.74 23.23
N TYR A 196 12.92 5.80 21.95
CA TYR A 196 13.66 6.54 20.93
C TYR A 196 13.78 8.03 21.28
N TYR A 197 12.69 8.68 21.69
CA TYR A 197 12.72 10.08 22.11
C TYR A 197 13.50 10.30 23.41
N GLU A 198 13.53 9.31 24.30
CA GLU A 198 14.34 9.29 25.53
C GLU A 198 15.82 8.94 25.27
N GLN A 199 16.22 8.65 24.03
CA GLN A 199 17.56 8.18 23.65
C GLN A 199 17.96 6.85 24.33
N ASP A 200 16.99 6.05 24.77
CA ASP A 200 17.21 4.72 25.33
C ASP A 200 17.18 3.65 24.24
N ALA A 201 18.31 3.45 23.58
CA ALA A 201 18.46 2.48 22.50
C ALA A 201 18.16 1.04 22.94
N ALA A 202 18.48 0.67 24.19
CA ALA A 202 18.25 -0.68 24.70
C ALA A 202 16.76 -0.97 24.83
N ARG A 203 15.97 -0.05 25.42
CA ARG A 203 14.51 -0.18 25.52
C ARG A 203 13.85 -0.06 24.15
N MET A 204 14.36 0.78 23.26
CA MET A 204 13.88 0.89 21.88
C MET A 204 13.98 -0.46 21.17
N SER A 205 15.17 -1.07 21.10
CA SER A 205 15.40 -2.35 20.44
C SER A 205 14.60 -3.48 21.08
N ALA A 206 14.53 -3.54 22.42
CA ALA A 206 13.72 -4.54 23.12
C ALA A 206 12.22 -4.53 22.76
N ASN A 207 11.68 -3.39 22.33
CA ASN A 207 10.31 -3.29 21.82
C ASN A 207 10.23 -3.57 20.32
N TRP A 208 11.14 -3.01 19.52
CA TRP A 208 11.08 -3.10 18.06
C TRP A 208 11.53 -4.45 17.48
N ASP A 209 12.41 -5.19 18.16
CA ASP A 209 12.82 -6.56 17.76
C ASP A 209 11.67 -7.57 17.83
N ARG A 210 10.59 -7.22 18.54
CA ARG A 210 9.40 -8.05 18.71
C ARG A 210 8.31 -7.77 17.68
N LEU A 211 8.49 -6.76 16.82
CA LEU A 211 7.53 -6.43 15.77
C LEU A 211 7.58 -7.48 14.66
N ASP A 212 6.42 -7.81 14.09
CA ASP A 212 6.36 -8.64 12.89
C ASP A 212 6.97 -7.87 11.70
N PRO A 213 8.04 -8.38 11.05
CA PRO A 213 8.74 -7.68 9.99
C PRO A 213 7.87 -7.36 8.76
N ASN A 214 6.76 -8.07 8.57
CA ASN A 214 5.84 -7.85 7.45
C ASN A 214 4.83 -6.74 7.72
N ARG A 215 4.68 -6.31 8.98
CA ARG A 215 3.70 -5.31 9.39
C ARG A 215 4.15 -3.88 9.16
N LEU A 216 3.18 -2.98 9.04
CA LEU A 216 3.46 -1.57 8.79
C LEU A 216 4.28 -0.93 9.92
N ALA A 217 3.99 -1.28 11.17
CA ALA A 217 4.72 -0.81 12.35
C ALA A 217 6.23 -1.11 12.26
N ALA A 218 6.62 -2.36 11.99
CA ALA A 218 8.03 -2.75 11.82
C ALA A 218 8.70 -2.02 10.65
N ARG A 219 7.98 -1.87 9.54
CA ARG A 219 8.50 -1.17 8.35
C ARG A 219 8.77 0.31 8.60
N ILE A 220 8.07 0.93 9.55
CA ILE A 220 8.32 2.31 9.99
C ILE A 220 9.46 2.33 11.03
N ALA A 221 9.48 1.38 11.98
CA ALA A 221 10.53 1.28 13.00
C ALA A 221 11.92 1.09 12.39
N ARG A 222 12.05 0.23 11.38
CA ARG A 222 13.35 -0.13 10.77
C ARG A 222 14.21 1.07 10.33
N PRO A 223 13.72 2.01 9.49
CA PRO A 223 14.52 3.19 9.14
C PRO A 223 14.87 4.06 10.36
N LEU A 224 14.02 4.12 11.39
CA LEU A 224 14.32 4.88 12.61
C LEU A 224 15.42 4.22 13.44
N ALA A 225 15.41 2.90 13.55
CA ALA A 225 16.48 2.14 14.23
C ALA A 225 17.84 2.35 13.55
N CYS A 226 17.90 2.29 12.21
CA CYS A 226 19.12 2.56 11.47
C CYS A 226 19.71 3.96 11.72
N LEU A 227 18.86 4.96 11.99
CA LEU A 227 19.32 6.32 12.30
C LEU A 227 19.99 6.41 13.68
N VAL A 228 19.57 5.59 14.65
CA VAL A 228 20.16 5.56 16.00
C VAL A 228 21.47 4.81 16.01
N ASP A 229 21.52 3.65 15.33
CA ASP A 229 22.69 2.78 15.34
C ASP A 229 23.87 3.34 14.54
N GLY A 230 23.68 4.44 13.80
CA GLY A 230 24.69 5.01 12.91
C GLY A 230 25.12 4.07 11.78
N THR A 231 24.42 2.94 11.61
CA THR A 231 24.73 1.94 10.60
C THR A 231 24.18 2.40 9.26
N THR A 232 25.08 2.56 8.29
CA THR A 232 24.65 2.79 6.91
C THR A 232 23.87 1.56 6.43
N PRO A 233 22.67 1.73 5.87
CA PRO A 233 21.85 0.60 5.49
C PRO A 233 22.58 -0.27 4.44
N SER A 234 22.71 -1.57 4.68
CA SER A 234 23.40 -2.54 3.81
C SER A 234 22.71 -2.66 2.45
N LYS A 235 23.30 -3.34 1.44
CA LYS A 235 22.72 -3.47 0.07
C LYS A 235 21.25 -3.97 0.04
N THR A 236 20.82 -4.72 1.06
CA THR A 236 19.43 -5.19 1.26
C THR A 236 18.46 -4.05 1.64
N ASP A 237 19.01 -2.94 2.12
CA ASP A 237 18.31 -1.72 2.52
C ASP A 237 18.19 -0.68 1.40
N SER A 238 18.52 -1.02 0.15
CA SER A 238 18.27 -0.14 -1.01
C SER A 238 16.81 0.35 -1.06
N ARG A 239 15.86 -0.48 -0.60
CA ARG A 239 14.43 -0.15 -0.47
C ARG A 239 14.15 0.81 0.70
N VAL A 240 14.87 0.67 1.82
CA VAL A 240 14.81 1.56 2.98
C VAL A 240 15.43 2.92 2.63
N GLN A 241 16.58 2.94 1.97
CA GLN A 241 17.20 4.16 1.44
C GLN A 241 16.30 4.85 0.40
N ALA A 242 15.67 4.09 -0.52
CA ALA A 242 14.70 4.66 -1.45
C ALA A 242 13.46 5.23 -0.73
N GLY A 243 13.01 4.57 0.33
CA GLY A 243 11.93 5.05 1.21
C GLY A 243 12.29 6.35 1.94
N LEU A 244 13.46 6.40 2.56
CA LEU A 244 14.01 7.59 3.21
C LEU A 244 14.14 8.74 2.21
N ARG A 245 14.76 8.53 1.05
CA ARG A 245 14.85 9.55 -0.02
C ARG A 245 13.48 10.06 -0.46
N LYS A 246 12.46 9.20 -0.50
CA LYS A 246 11.09 9.58 -0.87
C LYS A 246 10.40 10.39 0.24
N LEU A 247 10.60 10.03 1.51
CA LEU A 247 10.08 10.78 2.66
C LEU A 247 10.76 12.15 2.76
N TYR A 248 12.08 12.21 2.60
CA TYR A 248 12.84 13.46 2.58
C TYR A 248 12.41 14.40 1.44
N ARG A 249 12.08 13.87 0.26
CA ARG A 249 11.51 14.67 -0.84
C ARG A 249 10.08 15.15 -0.60
N ALA A 250 9.32 14.46 0.26
CA ALA A 250 7.92 14.78 0.55
C ALA A 250 7.74 15.76 1.71
N LEU A 251 8.79 15.97 2.53
CA LEU A 251 8.79 16.98 3.58
C LEU A 251 9.09 18.37 2.95
N PRO A 252 8.22 19.38 3.16
CA PRO A 252 8.47 20.74 2.69
C PRO A 252 9.58 21.37 3.54
N GLY A 253 10.82 21.10 3.17
CA GLY A 253 12.05 21.57 3.84
C GLY A 253 13.34 21.11 3.15
N ALA A 254 13.26 20.67 1.89
CA ALA A 254 14.33 20.04 1.13
C ALA A 254 15.62 20.86 0.96
N SER A 255 15.65 22.13 1.39
CA SER A 255 16.86 22.95 1.36
C SER A 255 17.88 22.56 2.42
N VAL A 256 17.46 22.13 3.62
CA VAL A 256 18.39 21.95 4.75
C VAL A 256 19.32 20.75 4.55
N LEU A 257 18.86 19.66 3.94
CA LEU A 257 19.69 18.49 3.69
C LEU A 257 20.64 18.65 2.51
N ILE A 258 20.23 19.36 1.45
CA ILE A 258 21.16 19.73 0.38
C ILE A 258 22.26 20.63 0.96
N SER A 259 21.90 21.56 1.84
CA SER A 259 22.87 22.40 2.54
C SER A 259 23.77 21.59 3.48
N LEU A 260 23.25 20.63 4.25
CA LEU A 260 24.05 19.80 5.17
C LEU A 260 24.93 18.77 4.45
N GLU A 261 24.46 18.14 3.37
CA GLU A 261 25.28 17.27 2.53
C GLU A 261 26.39 18.07 1.84
N ALA A 262 26.08 19.27 1.33
CA ALA A 262 27.10 20.18 0.80
C ALA A 262 28.12 20.61 1.88
N LEU A 263 27.66 20.93 3.09
CA LEU A 263 28.53 21.33 4.21
C LEU A 263 29.40 20.17 4.67
N ASN A 264 28.87 18.94 4.73
CA ASN A 264 29.63 17.74 5.03
C ASN A 264 30.65 17.40 3.93
N SER A 265 30.31 17.63 2.67
CA SER A 265 31.27 17.51 1.56
C SER A 265 32.38 18.56 1.62
N CYS A 266 32.07 19.82 1.97
CA CYS A 266 33.08 20.87 2.17
C CYS A 266 34.01 20.57 3.35
N LEU A 267 33.45 20.06 4.46
CA LEU A 267 34.20 19.59 5.64
C LEU A 267 35.15 18.44 5.28
N ALA A 268 34.72 17.49 4.45
CA ALA A 268 35.54 16.36 4.04
C ALA A 268 36.65 16.75 3.03
N SER A 269 36.48 17.85 2.29
CA SER A 269 37.48 18.36 1.35
C SER A 269 38.39 19.46 1.92
N ASP A 270 38.20 19.85 3.20
CA ASP A 270 38.87 20.95 3.89
C ASP A 270 38.84 22.28 3.08
N ASP A 271 37.81 22.45 2.26
CA ASP A 271 37.67 23.54 1.32
C ASP A 271 36.70 24.58 1.91
N TRP A 272 37.24 25.42 2.79
CA TRP A 272 36.50 26.48 3.49
C TRP A 272 36.59 27.79 2.71
N ARG A 273 35.72 27.96 1.71
CA ARG A 273 35.50 29.24 1.02
C ARG A 273 34.12 29.81 1.32
#